data_AF-G6FY59-F1
#
_entry.id   AF-G6FY59-F1
#
_cell.length_a   1.000
_cell.length_b   1.000
_cell.length_c   1.000
_cell.angle_alpha   90.00
_cell.angle_beta   90.00
_cell.angle_gamma   90.00
#
_symmetry.space_group_name_H-M   'P 1'
#
loop_
_entity.id
_entity.type
_entity.pdbx_description
1 polymer ?
#
loop_
_entity_poly.entity_id
_entity_poly.type
_entity_poly.pdbx_seq_one_letter_code
_entity_poly.pdbx_strand_id
1 'polypeptide(L)'
;MIRIFTTTLVTLVLLSAEVSPAWSKIASNATIALNSVTHMDAKLSQAVGQNITCEGQLNIADISWKQGQTLINFESKPPGKKHLNDAPATWVSNKDGSISYISGGETTTTVTFFSDGKCSLHVKSTNGSVTMEEKGQKVTTGQNDIICDGQRYTAYIQWQQGQPYMTLQGQPPNTKNLQNSLATRLSNIDGSISYKSEGETVTTVRFFSDGRCTLKLVNSRGGVIQQTGQILATTQPNNAEANEETLLAFQTNTQTVRVFRRNGQLLMNLYNKQNPSLSVYNIPTQIAPKRSSDDNWTSYLGKGNFDYYARFNPNGATEIELRTQDTVVQREDGYSATGIAYSSTQ
;
A
#
# COMPACT_ATOMS: atom_id res chain seq x y z
N MET A 1 -42.43 57.28 14.83
CA MET A 1 -41.76 56.53 15.91
C MET A 1 -42.81 55.70 16.61
N ILE A 2 -42.94 54.41 16.27
CA ILE A 2 -43.65 53.30 16.94
C ILE A 2 -43.37 52.07 16.07
N ARG A 3 -42.93 50.98 16.70
CA ARG A 3 -42.55 49.69 16.09
C ARG A 3 -43.78 48.80 15.91
N ILE A 4 -43.86 48.03 14.82
CA ILE A 4 -44.50 46.71 14.81
C ILE A 4 -43.66 45.77 13.92
N PHE A 5 -43.17 44.68 14.51
CA PHE A 5 -42.62 43.50 13.84
C PHE A 5 -43.78 42.61 13.38
N THR A 6 -43.75 42.11 12.16
CA THR A 6 -44.63 41.01 11.70
C THR A 6 -43.79 39.89 11.10
N THR A 7 -43.77 38.77 11.81
CA THR A 7 -43.28 37.46 11.38
C THR A 7 -44.27 36.84 10.39
N THR A 8 -43.81 36.48 9.20
CA THR A 8 -44.60 35.76 8.20
C THR A 8 -44.47 34.25 8.41
N LEU A 9 -45.60 33.60 8.71
CA LEU A 9 -45.78 32.16 8.79
C LEU A 9 -46.10 31.64 7.38
N VAL A 10 -45.32 30.71 6.83
CA VAL A 10 -45.65 30.04 5.56
C VAL A 10 -46.24 28.67 5.86
N THR A 11 -47.54 28.54 5.56
CA THR A 11 -48.31 27.30 5.59
C THR A 11 -48.02 26.50 4.32
N LEU A 12 -47.50 25.28 4.44
CA LEU A 12 -47.36 24.34 3.33
C LEU A 12 -48.60 23.43 3.27
N VAL A 13 -49.36 23.52 2.19
CA VAL A 13 -50.50 22.68 1.86
C VAL A 13 -49.99 21.33 1.33
N LEU A 14 -50.36 20.22 1.99
CA LEU A 14 -50.14 18.86 1.51
C LEU A 14 -51.28 18.47 0.56
N LEU A 15 -50.97 18.31 -0.72
CA LEU A 15 -51.81 17.58 -1.68
C LEU A 15 -51.35 16.12 -1.68
N SER A 16 -52.28 15.24 -1.30
CA SER A 16 -52.16 13.79 -1.31
C SER A 16 -52.15 13.23 -2.73
N ALA A 17 -51.13 12.43 -3.07
CA ALA A 17 -51.21 11.44 -4.14
C ALA A 17 -50.99 10.05 -3.52
N GLU A 18 -51.95 9.17 -3.77
CA GLU A 18 -52.04 7.82 -3.24
C GLU A 18 -50.89 6.94 -3.77
N VAL A 19 -50.12 6.34 -2.85
CA VAL A 19 -49.15 5.29 -3.17
C VAL A 19 -49.59 4.00 -2.47
N SER A 20 -49.78 2.96 -3.28
CA SER A 20 -50.24 1.61 -2.94
C SER A 20 -49.61 0.99 -1.68
N PRO A 21 -50.36 0.17 -0.90
CA PRO A 21 -49.88 -0.40 0.36
C PRO A 21 -49.07 -1.67 0.11
N ALA A 22 -47.78 -1.53 -0.19
CA ALA A 22 -46.84 -2.66 -0.18
C ALA A 22 -45.50 -2.35 0.51
N TRP A 23 -45.38 -1.20 1.17
CA TRP A 23 -44.11 -0.71 1.77
C TRP A 23 -44.23 -0.32 3.25
N SER A 24 -45.20 -0.87 3.99
CA SER A 24 -45.44 -0.49 5.41
C SER A 24 -44.77 -1.40 6.45
N LYS A 25 -43.79 -2.24 6.09
CA LYS A 25 -43.07 -3.10 7.06
C LYS A 25 -41.56 -2.84 7.22
N ILE A 26 -41.03 -1.74 6.70
CA ILE A 26 -39.61 -1.37 6.90
C ILE A 26 -39.44 -0.10 7.77
N ALA A 27 -40.53 0.60 8.14
CA ALA A 27 -40.43 1.90 8.81
C ALA A 27 -40.69 1.88 10.34
N SER A 28 -40.60 0.74 11.02
CA SER A 28 -40.85 0.66 12.47
C SER A 28 -39.75 -0.12 13.19
N ASN A 29 -38.58 0.51 13.36
CA ASN A 29 -37.65 0.38 14.50
C ASN A 29 -36.31 1.11 14.27
N ALA A 30 -36.33 2.28 13.62
CA ALA A 30 -35.17 3.16 13.55
C ALA A 30 -35.55 4.56 14.01
N THR A 31 -35.88 4.69 15.30
CA THR A 31 -35.83 6.00 15.97
C THR A 31 -34.35 6.35 16.17
N ILE A 32 -33.68 6.71 15.07
CA ILE A 32 -32.35 7.29 15.12
C ILE A 32 -32.55 8.71 15.64
N ALA A 33 -32.18 8.93 16.89
CA ALA A 33 -32.08 10.26 17.46
C ALA A 33 -31.08 11.07 16.62
N LEU A 34 -31.60 11.98 15.78
CA LEU A 34 -30.82 13.04 15.16
C LEU A 34 -30.38 14.03 16.25
N ASN A 35 -29.31 13.69 16.95
CA ASN A 35 -28.49 14.67 17.64
C ASN A 35 -27.24 14.89 16.80
N SER A 36 -27.32 15.87 15.92
CA SER A 36 -26.17 16.46 15.24
C SER A 36 -25.34 17.26 16.24
N VAL A 37 -24.13 16.80 16.59
CA VAL A 37 -22.98 17.69 16.85
C VAL A 37 -21.66 16.97 16.49
N THR A 38 -20.90 17.75 15.73
CA THR A 38 -19.53 17.68 15.21
C THR A 38 -18.47 17.13 16.16
N HIS A 39 -17.83 16.01 15.80
CA HIS A 39 -16.38 15.77 15.95
C HIS A 39 -16.00 14.55 15.10
N MET A 40 -16.17 14.67 13.77
CA MET A 40 -15.42 13.79 12.87
C MET A 40 -13.96 14.25 12.91
N ASP A 41 -13.04 13.32 13.08
CA ASP A 41 -11.63 13.58 12.79
C ASP A 41 -11.53 14.04 11.33
N ALA A 42 -10.91 15.20 11.11
CA ALA A 42 -10.77 15.80 9.78
C ALA A 42 -10.15 14.81 8.76
N LYS A 43 -9.25 13.92 9.21
CA LYS A 43 -8.63 12.89 8.35
C LYS A 43 -9.58 11.77 7.92
N LEU A 44 -10.59 11.43 8.73
CA LEU A 44 -11.60 10.42 8.40
C LEU A 44 -12.73 11.01 7.57
N SER A 45 -13.10 12.26 7.80
CA SER A 45 -14.10 12.96 6.98
C SER A 45 -13.68 13.06 5.49
N GLN A 46 -12.38 13.14 5.22
CA GLN A 46 -11.80 13.11 3.87
C GLN A 46 -11.83 11.71 3.21
N ALA A 47 -12.01 10.64 3.99
CA ALA A 47 -12.07 9.26 3.48
C ALA A 47 -13.46 8.89 2.95
N VAL A 48 -14.51 9.65 3.29
CA VAL A 48 -15.83 9.51 2.68
C VAL A 48 -15.72 9.92 1.20
N GLY A 49 -16.14 9.04 0.29
CA GLY A 49 -15.95 9.22 -1.15
C GLY A 49 -14.64 8.64 -1.69
N GLN A 50 -13.76 8.13 -0.84
CA GLN A 50 -12.54 7.42 -1.26
C GLN A 50 -12.71 5.91 -1.14
N ASN A 51 -12.01 5.18 -2.02
CA ASN A 51 -11.91 3.74 -1.89
C ASN A 51 -10.99 3.41 -0.70
N ILE A 52 -11.44 2.51 0.16
CA ILE A 52 -10.71 2.17 1.37
C ILE A 52 -10.94 0.70 1.73
N THR A 53 -9.88 0.05 2.20
CA THR A 53 -9.90 -1.37 2.52
C THR A 53 -9.68 -1.56 4.01
N CYS A 54 -10.51 -2.40 4.63
CA CYS A 54 -10.23 -2.98 5.93
C CYS A 54 -9.59 -4.35 5.73
N GLU A 55 -8.31 -4.46 6.09
CA GLU A 55 -7.54 -5.69 5.92
C GLU A 55 -7.41 -6.41 7.26
N GLY A 56 -8.21 -7.47 7.46
CA GLY A 56 -8.13 -8.39 8.59
C GLY A 56 -7.09 -9.50 8.38
N GLN A 57 -6.91 -10.36 9.38
CA GLN A 57 -6.06 -11.54 9.32
C GLN A 57 -6.62 -12.63 8.37
N LEU A 58 -7.92 -12.89 8.45
CA LEU A 58 -8.65 -13.94 7.74
C LEU A 58 -9.58 -13.38 6.67
N ASN A 59 -9.94 -12.10 6.73
CA ASN A 59 -10.83 -11.52 5.75
C ASN A 59 -10.39 -10.13 5.28
N ILE A 60 -10.97 -9.69 4.17
CA ILE A 60 -10.78 -8.37 3.58
C ILE A 60 -12.15 -7.78 3.24
N ALA A 61 -12.32 -6.50 3.53
CA ALA A 61 -13.51 -5.76 3.15
C ALA A 61 -13.13 -4.46 2.42
N ASP A 62 -13.56 -4.33 1.18
CA ASP A 62 -13.33 -3.14 0.36
C ASP A 62 -14.57 -2.27 0.33
N ILE A 63 -14.38 -0.99 0.63
CA ILE A 63 -15.37 0.06 0.43
C ILE A 63 -15.04 0.75 -0.88
N SER A 64 -16.02 0.79 -1.78
CA SER A 64 -15.89 1.46 -3.07
C SER A 64 -17.08 2.37 -3.35
N TRP A 65 -16.87 3.31 -4.28
CA TRP A 65 -17.90 4.26 -4.68
C TRP A 65 -18.16 4.13 -6.18
N LYS A 66 -19.40 3.82 -6.56
CA LYS A 66 -19.83 3.79 -7.97
C LYS A 66 -21.06 4.68 -8.12
N GLN A 67 -20.98 5.69 -9.00
CA GLN A 67 -22.09 6.62 -9.29
C GLN A 67 -22.70 7.28 -8.03
N GLY A 68 -21.88 7.57 -7.02
CA GLY A 68 -22.33 8.15 -5.75
C GLY A 68 -22.90 7.15 -4.73
N GLN A 69 -23.03 5.88 -5.11
CA GLN A 69 -23.43 4.80 -4.19
C GLN A 69 -22.19 4.16 -3.55
N THR A 70 -22.23 3.98 -2.23
CA THR A 70 -21.23 3.23 -1.49
C THR A 70 -21.51 1.73 -1.58
N LEU A 71 -20.48 0.95 -1.88
CA LEU A 71 -20.55 -0.50 -2.04
C LEU A 71 -19.51 -1.19 -1.15
N ILE A 72 -19.88 -2.36 -0.61
CA ILE A 72 -18.99 -3.25 0.15
C ILE A 72 -18.73 -4.52 -0.66
N ASN A 73 -17.46 -4.85 -0.86
CA ASN A 73 -17.02 -6.21 -1.16
C ASN A 73 -16.43 -6.81 0.12
N PHE A 74 -16.77 -8.06 0.43
CA PHE A 74 -16.26 -8.76 1.62
C PHE A 74 -15.96 -10.21 1.25
N GLU A 75 -14.72 -10.65 1.49
CA GLU A 75 -14.26 -11.99 1.15
C GLU A 75 -13.23 -12.52 2.16
N SER A 76 -13.09 -13.85 2.22
CA SER A 76 -12.05 -14.51 3.03
C SER A 76 -10.72 -14.58 2.29
N LYS A 77 -9.64 -14.59 3.08
CA LYS A 77 -8.26 -14.80 2.64
C LYS A 77 -7.90 -16.30 2.64
N PRO A 78 -7.09 -16.78 1.69
CA PRO A 78 -6.73 -16.09 0.44
C PRO A 78 -7.98 -15.88 -0.45
N PRO A 79 -8.00 -14.83 -1.29
CA PRO A 79 -9.16 -14.46 -2.10
C PRO A 79 -9.71 -15.66 -2.86
N GLY A 80 -11.00 -15.96 -2.64
CA GLY A 80 -11.65 -17.14 -3.20
C GLY A 80 -13.08 -17.37 -2.72
N LYS A 81 -13.41 -17.00 -1.47
CA LYS A 81 -14.80 -17.05 -0.96
C LYS A 81 -15.33 -15.64 -0.73
N LYS A 82 -16.15 -15.16 -1.67
CA LYS A 82 -16.89 -13.90 -1.54
C LYS A 82 -18.13 -14.11 -0.67
N HIS A 83 -18.27 -13.28 0.35
CA HIS A 83 -19.45 -13.22 1.21
C HIS A 83 -20.37 -12.07 0.81
N LEU A 84 -19.80 -10.95 0.34
CA LEU A 84 -20.53 -9.86 -0.30
C LEU A 84 -19.81 -9.44 -1.58
N ASN A 85 -20.61 -9.12 -2.61
CA ASN A 85 -20.12 -8.68 -3.91
C ASN A 85 -20.87 -7.42 -4.34
N ASP A 86 -20.18 -6.28 -4.37
CA ASP A 86 -20.72 -4.95 -4.66
C ASP A 86 -22.04 -4.67 -3.91
N ALA A 87 -22.10 -5.05 -2.64
CA ALA A 87 -23.31 -4.92 -1.83
C ALA A 87 -23.55 -3.46 -1.43
N PRO A 88 -24.75 -2.89 -1.68
CA PRO A 88 -25.08 -1.54 -1.27
C PRO A 88 -24.86 -1.30 0.22
N ALA A 89 -24.16 -0.22 0.56
CA ALA A 89 -23.89 0.14 1.93
C ALA A 89 -24.31 1.57 2.24
N THR A 90 -24.66 1.78 3.50
CA THR A 90 -24.81 3.10 4.10
C THR A 90 -23.61 3.36 5.00
N TRP A 91 -23.26 4.62 5.21
CA TRP A 91 -22.19 4.98 6.13
C TRP A 91 -22.74 5.85 7.28
N VAL A 92 -22.13 5.72 8.45
CA VAL A 92 -22.50 6.44 9.66
C VAL A 92 -21.24 6.94 10.34
N SER A 93 -21.26 8.18 10.82
CA SER A 93 -20.23 8.70 11.74
C SER A 93 -20.62 8.37 13.17
N ASN A 94 -19.70 7.73 13.90
CA ASN A 94 -19.90 7.30 15.27
C ASN A 94 -19.47 8.37 16.27
N LYS A 95 -19.96 8.25 17.51
CA LYS A 95 -19.63 9.20 18.60
C LYS A 95 -18.15 9.22 18.98
N ASP A 96 -17.44 8.13 18.76
CA ASP A 96 -16.01 8.00 19.02
C ASP A 96 -15.13 8.56 17.88
N GLY A 97 -15.75 9.19 16.87
CA GLY A 97 -15.06 9.76 15.71
C GLY A 97 -14.75 8.73 14.62
N SER A 98 -15.07 7.45 14.82
CA SER A 98 -14.93 6.42 13.77
C SER A 98 -16.03 6.54 12.71
N ILE A 99 -15.82 5.89 11.56
CA ILE A 99 -16.82 5.79 10.48
C ILE A 99 -17.14 4.32 10.23
N SER A 100 -18.42 3.98 10.23
CA SER A 100 -18.91 2.63 9.92
C SER A 100 -19.61 2.59 8.58
N TYR A 101 -19.35 1.55 7.80
CA TYR A 101 -20.05 1.19 6.57
C TYR A 101 -20.87 -0.07 6.82
N ILE A 102 -22.16 -0.02 6.52
CA ILE A 102 -23.15 -1.02 6.90
C ILE A 102 -23.88 -1.49 5.66
N SER A 103 -23.74 -2.78 5.33
CA SER A 103 -24.54 -3.46 4.31
C SER A 103 -25.54 -4.39 5.01
N GLY A 104 -26.82 -4.23 4.68
CA GLY A 104 -27.90 -5.08 5.17
C GLY A 104 -28.27 -6.19 4.19
N GLY A 105 -28.85 -7.27 4.71
CA GLY A 105 -29.27 -8.46 3.98
C GLY A 105 -29.69 -9.58 4.94
N GLU A 106 -29.39 -10.84 4.61
CA GLU A 106 -29.54 -11.99 5.55
C GLU A 106 -28.58 -11.91 6.74
N THR A 107 -27.48 -11.18 6.57
CA THR A 107 -26.57 -10.78 7.63
C THR A 107 -26.32 -9.28 7.53
N THR A 108 -26.00 -8.65 8.65
CA THR A 108 -25.55 -7.26 8.70
C THR A 108 -24.03 -7.25 8.79
N THR A 109 -23.38 -6.77 7.74
CA THR A 109 -21.93 -6.57 7.70
C THR A 109 -21.63 -5.12 8.02
N THR A 110 -20.83 -4.90 9.06
CA THR A 110 -20.37 -3.58 9.51
C THR A 110 -18.85 -3.52 9.42
N VAL A 111 -18.33 -2.56 8.66
CA VAL A 111 -16.91 -2.25 8.54
C VAL A 111 -16.66 -0.90 9.17
N THR A 112 -15.88 -0.84 10.25
CA THR A 112 -15.60 0.40 10.99
C THR A 112 -14.14 0.79 10.84
N PHE A 113 -13.88 2.07 10.57
CA PHE A 113 -12.55 2.64 10.43
C PHE A 113 -12.28 3.67 11.53
N PHE A 114 -11.10 3.56 12.14
CA PHE A 114 -10.65 4.41 13.24
C PHE A 114 -9.56 5.40 12.77
N SER A 115 -9.35 6.46 13.55
CA SER A 115 -8.43 7.55 13.20
C SER A 115 -6.96 7.11 13.28
N ASP A 116 -6.67 6.13 14.13
CA ASP A 116 -5.36 5.53 14.33
C ASP A 116 -4.92 4.55 13.22
N GLY A 117 -5.71 4.44 12.15
CA GLY A 117 -5.41 3.54 11.04
C GLY A 117 -5.83 2.09 11.28
N LYS A 118 -6.55 1.78 12.36
CA LYS A 118 -7.17 0.47 12.54
C LYS A 118 -8.54 0.40 11.88
N CYS A 119 -9.02 -0.82 11.69
CA CYS A 119 -10.41 -1.08 11.33
C CYS A 119 -10.95 -2.30 12.08
N SER A 120 -12.26 -2.47 12.07
CA SER A 120 -12.93 -3.67 12.55
C SER A 120 -14.00 -4.11 11.57
N LEU A 121 -14.18 -5.41 11.46
CA LEU A 121 -15.15 -6.06 10.61
C LEU A 121 -16.06 -6.94 11.47
N HIS A 122 -17.35 -6.63 11.49
CA HIS A 122 -18.37 -7.37 12.22
C HIS A 122 -19.42 -7.90 11.26
N VAL A 123 -19.81 -9.16 11.41
CA VAL A 123 -20.96 -9.76 10.73
C VAL A 123 -21.92 -10.27 11.80
N LYS A 124 -23.16 -9.81 11.73
CA LYS A 124 -24.25 -10.22 12.62
C LYS A 124 -25.34 -10.91 11.81
N SER A 125 -25.93 -11.97 12.35
CA SER A 125 -27.13 -12.58 11.76
C SER A 125 -28.38 -11.74 12.05
N THR A 126 -29.50 -12.06 11.41
CA THR A 126 -30.79 -11.38 11.63
C THR A 126 -31.29 -11.46 13.07
N ASN A 127 -30.86 -12.45 13.87
CA ASN A 127 -31.22 -12.57 15.28
C ASN A 127 -30.31 -11.75 16.22
N GLY A 128 -29.36 -10.99 15.65
CA GLY A 128 -28.42 -10.14 16.39
C GLY A 128 -27.18 -10.87 16.90
N SER A 129 -27.06 -12.19 16.70
CA SER A 129 -25.85 -12.94 17.07
C SER A 129 -24.66 -12.49 16.21
N VAL A 130 -23.53 -12.27 16.86
CA VAL A 130 -22.26 -12.02 16.17
C VAL A 130 -21.76 -13.34 15.60
N THR A 131 -21.75 -13.46 14.27
CA THR A 131 -21.22 -14.64 13.57
C THR A 131 -19.76 -14.48 13.22
N MET A 132 -19.26 -13.24 13.20
CA MET A 132 -17.86 -12.94 12.98
C MET A 132 -17.49 -11.56 13.54
N GLU A 133 -16.35 -11.50 14.21
CA GLU A 133 -15.70 -10.25 14.59
C GLU A 133 -14.21 -10.37 14.30
N GLU A 134 -13.67 -9.34 13.64
CA GLU A 134 -12.28 -9.29 13.26
C GLU A 134 -11.74 -7.88 13.36
N LYS A 135 -10.50 -7.73 13.84
CA LYS A 135 -9.75 -6.48 13.81
C LYS A 135 -8.79 -6.50 12.65
N GLY A 136 -8.64 -5.36 11.99
CA GLY A 136 -7.78 -5.21 10.83
C GLY A 136 -7.05 -3.87 10.81
N GLN A 137 -6.31 -3.66 9.74
CA GLN A 137 -5.66 -2.40 9.43
C GLN A 137 -6.37 -1.71 8.28
N LYS A 138 -6.53 -0.39 8.41
CA LYS A 138 -7.02 0.48 7.36
C LYS A 138 -5.92 0.58 6.30
N VAL A 139 -6.18 -0.03 5.16
CA VAL A 139 -5.38 0.14 3.97
C VAL A 139 -6.13 1.12 3.07
N THR A 140 -5.78 2.40 3.19
CA THR A 140 -6.01 3.31 2.07
C THR A 140 -5.14 2.75 0.96
N THR A 141 -5.73 2.42 -0.19
CA THR A 141 -5.03 1.78 -1.31
C THR A 141 -3.82 2.64 -1.66
N GLY A 142 -2.67 2.31 -1.07
CA GLY A 142 -1.41 3.01 -1.27
C GLY A 142 -0.93 2.57 -2.62
N GLN A 143 -1.29 3.35 -3.63
CA GLN A 143 -0.93 3.22 -5.04
C GLN A 143 0.56 3.54 -5.26
N ASN A 144 1.43 2.99 -4.43
CA ASN A 144 2.86 3.24 -4.53
C ASN A 144 3.48 2.14 -5.37
N ASP A 145 4.24 2.57 -6.37
CA ASP A 145 5.05 1.68 -7.16
C ASP A 145 6.00 0.91 -6.24
N ILE A 146 6.07 -0.41 -6.42
CA ILE A 146 6.90 -1.28 -5.60
C ILE A 146 7.70 -2.22 -6.49
N ILE A 147 8.98 -2.37 -6.15
CA ILE A 147 9.93 -3.14 -6.95
C ILE A 147 10.43 -4.30 -6.10
N CYS A 148 10.38 -5.51 -6.66
CA CYS A 148 11.03 -6.70 -6.12
C CYS A 148 12.28 -7.00 -6.94
N ASP A 149 13.45 -6.80 -6.34
CA ASP A 149 14.75 -7.04 -6.95
C ASP A 149 15.25 -8.45 -6.61
N GLY A 150 14.98 -9.41 -7.51
CA GLY A 150 15.46 -10.78 -7.42
C GLY A 150 16.75 -10.98 -8.22
N GLN A 151 17.48 -12.05 -7.88
CA GLN A 151 18.80 -12.36 -8.46
C GLN A 151 18.81 -12.43 -10.00
N ARG A 152 17.78 -13.02 -10.61
CA ARG A 152 17.67 -13.19 -12.07
C ARG A 152 16.60 -12.32 -12.70
N TYR A 153 15.66 -11.80 -11.91
CA TYR A 153 14.57 -10.98 -12.41
C TYR A 153 14.19 -9.89 -11.43
N THR A 154 13.89 -8.71 -11.96
CA THR A 154 13.23 -7.63 -11.25
C THR A 154 11.76 -7.60 -11.63
N ALA A 155 10.87 -7.56 -10.64
CA ALA A 155 9.47 -7.23 -10.85
C ALA A 155 9.19 -5.79 -10.45
N TYR A 156 8.49 -5.07 -11.32
CA TYR A 156 7.95 -3.74 -11.09
C TYR A 156 6.44 -3.86 -10.98
N ILE A 157 5.89 -3.39 -9.88
CA ILE A 157 4.45 -3.19 -9.70
C ILE A 157 4.22 -1.69 -9.81
N GLN A 158 3.54 -1.28 -10.87
CA GLN A 158 3.27 0.12 -11.18
C GLN A 158 1.78 0.38 -11.11
N TRP A 159 1.37 1.41 -10.38
CA TRP A 159 -0.05 1.73 -10.27
C TRP A 159 -0.47 2.70 -11.39
N GLN A 160 -1.45 2.29 -12.18
CA GLN A 160 -2.01 3.09 -13.28
C GLN A 160 -3.53 3.14 -13.10
N GLN A 161 -4.08 4.35 -12.97
CA GLN A 161 -5.53 4.56 -12.80
C GLN A 161 -6.16 3.71 -11.67
N GLY A 162 -5.39 3.48 -10.59
CA GLY A 162 -5.84 2.68 -9.45
C GLY A 162 -5.83 1.16 -9.65
N GLN A 163 -5.22 0.66 -10.72
CA GLN A 163 -4.95 -0.76 -10.93
C GLN A 163 -3.44 -1.03 -10.93
N PRO A 164 -2.96 -2.12 -10.32
CA PRO A 164 -1.56 -2.47 -10.36
C PRO A 164 -1.24 -3.21 -11.67
N TYR A 165 -0.20 -2.77 -12.35
CA TYR A 165 0.39 -3.41 -13.51
C TYR A 165 1.75 -3.98 -13.16
N MET A 166 2.05 -5.17 -13.66
CA MET A 166 3.29 -5.89 -13.40
C MET A 166 4.16 -5.94 -14.66
N THR A 167 5.44 -5.60 -14.50
CA THR A 167 6.50 -5.86 -15.47
C THR A 167 7.54 -6.77 -14.82
N LEU A 168 7.97 -7.82 -15.53
CA LEU A 168 9.03 -8.73 -15.10
C LEU A 168 10.19 -8.69 -16.10
N GLN A 169 11.36 -8.29 -15.64
CA GLN A 169 12.55 -8.08 -16.45
C GLN A 169 13.70 -8.96 -15.95
N GLY A 170 14.37 -9.67 -16.85
CA GLY A 170 15.57 -10.45 -16.55
C GLY A 170 16.78 -9.56 -16.24
N GLN A 171 17.71 -10.07 -15.42
CA GLN A 171 18.97 -9.41 -15.06
C GLN A 171 20.19 -10.13 -15.68
N PRO A 172 21.15 -9.42 -16.30
CA PRO A 172 21.10 -7.98 -16.67
C PRO A 172 19.93 -7.70 -17.64
N PRO A 173 19.47 -6.44 -17.80
CA PRO A 173 18.26 -6.10 -18.57
C PRO A 173 18.34 -6.49 -20.05
N ASN A 174 18.07 -7.76 -20.35
CA ASN A 174 18.23 -8.35 -21.68
C ASN A 174 16.99 -9.10 -22.16
N THR A 175 16.06 -9.45 -21.26
CA THR A 175 14.80 -10.14 -21.59
C THR A 175 13.64 -9.59 -20.77
N LYS A 176 12.53 -9.24 -21.44
CA LYS A 176 11.26 -8.91 -20.77
C LYS A 176 10.38 -10.15 -20.83
N ASN A 177 10.00 -10.67 -19.67
CA ASN A 177 9.21 -11.90 -19.54
C ASN A 177 7.72 -11.59 -19.31
N LEU A 178 7.45 -10.41 -18.76
CA LEU A 178 6.11 -9.85 -18.62
C LEU A 178 6.24 -8.33 -18.77
N GLN A 179 5.34 -7.69 -19.49
CA GLN A 179 5.42 -6.25 -19.70
C GLN A 179 4.06 -5.61 -19.50
N ASN A 180 3.99 -4.71 -18.51
CA ASN A 180 2.81 -3.92 -18.17
C ASN A 180 1.50 -4.73 -18.20
N SER A 181 1.51 -5.89 -17.56
CA SER A 181 0.35 -6.78 -17.50
C SER A 181 -0.49 -6.47 -16.28
N LEU A 182 -1.81 -6.45 -16.42
CA LEU A 182 -2.70 -6.23 -15.28
C LEU A 182 -2.44 -7.30 -14.21
N ALA A 183 -2.26 -6.85 -12.96
CA ALA A 183 -2.05 -7.71 -11.82
C ALA A 183 -3.21 -7.62 -10.84
N THR A 184 -3.47 -8.71 -10.15
CA THR A 184 -4.39 -8.77 -9.02
C THR A 184 -3.58 -8.70 -7.73
N ARG A 185 -3.87 -7.71 -6.88
CA ARG A 185 -3.32 -7.64 -5.51
C ARG A 185 -4.06 -8.67 -4.65
N LEU A 186 -3.32 -9.51 -3.96
CA LEU A 186 -3.82 -10.56 -3.06
C LEU A 186 -3.20 -10.36 -1.69
N SER A 187 -4.03 -10.20 -0.68
CA SER A 187 -3.59 -10.13 0.71
C SER A 187 -3.49 -11.53 1.31
N ASN A 188 -2.35 -11.85 1.93
CA ASN A 188 -2.11 -13.17 2.51
C ASN A 188 -2.40 -13.19 4.02
N ILE A 189 -2.56 -14.39 4.58
CA ILE A 189 -2.84 -14.61 6.02
C ILE A 189 -1.67 -14.17 6.91
N ASP A 190 -0.43 -14.32 6.42
CA ASP A 190 0.79 -13.91 7.13
C ASP A 190 1.11 -12.41 7.00
N GLY A 191 0.14 -11.60 6.53
CA GLY A 191 0.29 -10.15 6.37
C GLY A 191 1.13 -9.71 5.17
N SER A 192 1.73 -10.64 4.43
CA SER A 192 2.41 -10.31 3.17
C SER A 192 1.40 -9.99 2.06
N ILE A 193 1.86 -9.26 1.04
CA ILE A 193 1.03 -8.89 -0.11
C ILE A 193 1.59 -9.56 -1.36
N SER A 194 0.73 -10.27 -2.10
CA SER A 194 1.08 -10.82 -3.41
C SER A 194 0.47 -9.99 -4.52
N TYR A 195 1.15 -9.90 -5.65
CA TYR A 195 0.60 -9.44 -6.92
C TYR A 195 0.69 -10.60 -7.89
N LYS A 196 -0.41 -10.92 -8.56
CA LYS A 196 -0.51 -12.05 -9.48
C LYS A 196 -0.92 -11.54 -10.86
N SER A 197 -0.13 -11.84 -11.88
CA SER A 197 -0.49 -11.64 -13.28
C SER A 197 -0.72 -13.00 -13.92
N GLU A 198 -1.81 -13.14 -14.65
CA GLU A 198 -2.18 -14.35 -15.38
C GLU A 198 -2.16 -14.08 -16.89
N GLY A 199 -1.51 -14.96 -17.65
CA GLY A 199 -1.40 -14.92 -19.10
C GLY A 199 -0.85 -16.25 -19.60
N GLU A 200 0.09 -16.24 -20.55
CA GLU A 200 0.82 -17.46 -20.96
C GLU A 200 1.64 -18.08 -19.81
N THR A 201 2.04 -17.24 -18.85
CA THR A 201 2.66 -17.65 -17.59
C THR A 201 1.86 -17.06 -16.43
N VAL A 202 1.87 -17.75 -15.29
CA VAL A 202 1.37 -17.21 -14.03
C VAL A 202 2.56 -16.65 -13.27
N THR A 203 2.61 -15.32 -13.14
CA THR A 203 3.65 -14.62 -12.39
C THR A 203 3.08 -14.13 -11.07
N THR A 204 3.68 -14.54 -9.97
CA THR A 204 3.34 -14.10 -8.62
C THR A 204 4.55 -13.44 -7.98
N VAL A 205 4.38 -12.22 -7.49
CA VAL A 205 5.37 -11.47 -6.72
C VAL A 205 4.82 -11.24 -5.33
N ARG A 206 5.52 -11.68 -4.29
CA ARG A 206 5.07 -11.58 -2.90
C ARG A 206 6.02 -10.72 -2.10
N PHE A 207 5.47 -9.78 -1.34
CA PHE A 207 6.18 -8.76 -0.58
C PHE A 207 5.95 -8.97 0.91
N PHE A 208 7.04 -9.06 1.66
CA PHE A 208 7.03 -9.28 3.10
C PHE A 208 7.36 -7.97 3.84
N SER A 209 6.85 -7.82 5.05
CA SER A 209 7.09 -6.62 5.87
C SER A 209 8.55 -6.45 6.30
N ASP A 210 9.34 -7.52 6.25
CA ASP A 210 10.77 -7.53 6.58
C ASP A 210 11.67 -7.03 5.44
N GLY A 211 11.08 -6.48 4.37
CA GLY A 211 11.82 -5.95 3.22
C GLY A 211 12.20 -7.01 2.18
N ARG A 212 11.91 -8.30 2.42
CA ARG A 212 12.10 -9.36 1.43
C ARG A 212 10.94 -9.41 0.44
N CYS A 213 11.19 -10.01 -0.71
CA CYS A 213 10.16 -10.41 -1.65
C CYS A 213 10.47 -11.78 -2.26
N THR A 214 9.44 -12.47 -2.76
CA THR A 214 9.63 -13.68 -3.58
C THR A 214 8.97 -13.49 -4.94
N LEU A 215 9.58 -14.09 -5.95
CA LEU A 215 9.17 -14.09 -7.33
C LEU A 215 8.94 -15.54 -7.74
N LYS A 216 7.76 -15.84 -8.26
CA LYS A 216 7.40 -17.16 -8.78
C LYS A 216 6.79 -17.01 -10.17
N LEU A 217 7.36 -17.69 -11.14
CA LEU A 217 6.84 -17.77 -12.50
C LEU A 217 6.54 -19.23 -12.83
N VAL A 218 5.31 -19.51 -13.26
CA VAL A 218 4.86 -20.84 -13.67
C VAL A 218 4.47 -20.77 -15.14
N ASN A 219 5.12 -21.54 -16.00
CA ASN A 219 4.78 -21.60 -17.42
C ASN A 219 3.64 -22.60 -17.69
N SER A 220 3.09 -22.55 -18.91
CA SER A 220 2.00 -23.43 -19.37
C SER A 220 2.33 -24.94 -19.35
N ARG A 221 3.62 -25.31 -19.26
CA ARG A 221 4.09 -26.69 -19.15
C ARG A 221 4.36 -27.13 -17.70
N GLY A 222 4.01 -26.29 -16.73
CA GLY A 222 4.24 -26.57 -15.30
C GLY A 222 5.68 -26.32 -14.81
N GLY A 223 6.56 -25.78 -15.66
CA GLY A 223 7.89 -25.36 -15.26
C GLY A 223 7.82 -24.18 -14.29
N VAL A 224 8.53 -24.28 -13.16
CA VAL A 224 8.53 -23.27 -12.10
C VAL A 224 9.90 -22.63 -11.99
N ILE A 225 9.92 -21.30 -12.03
CA ILE A 225 11.06 -20.49 -11.61
C ILE A 225 10.66 -19.79 -10.33
N GLN A 226 11.46 -19.96 -9.27
CA GLN A 226 11.25 -19.27 -8.01
C GLN A 226 12.55 -18.66 -7.51
N GLN A 227 12.48 -17.44 -7.02
CA GLN A 227 13.62 -16.76 -6.42
C GLN A 227 13.18 -15.81 -5.31
N THR A 228 14.13 -15.42 -4.48
CA THR A 228 13.96 -14.40 -3.44
C THR A 228 14.66 -13.12 -3.90
N GLY A 229 14.12 -11.99 -3.48
CA GLY A 229 14.65 -10.67 -3.75
C GLY A 229 14.44 -9.71 -2.58
N GLN A 230 14.74 -8.45 -2.81
CA GLN A 230 14.50 -7.36 -1.85
C GLN A 230 13.59 -6.29 -2.42
N ILE A 231 12.88 -5.63 -1.53
CA ILE A 231 12.02 -4.51 -1.88
C ILE A 231 12.89 -3.28 -2.12
N LEU A 232 12.87 -2.79 -3.35
CA LEU A 232 13.40 -1.49 -3.73
C LEU A 232 12.26 -0.47 -3.69
N ALA A 233 11.98 0.06 -2.51
CA ALA A 233 10.88 1.01 -2.35
C ALA A 233 11.29 2.40 -2.87
N THR A 234 10.55 2.94 -3.84
CA THR A 234 10.47 4.38 -4.10
C THR A 234 9.58 5.07 -3.04
N THR A 235 8.62 4.34 -2.47
CA THR A 235 7.94 4.61 -1.18
C THR A 235 7.34 3.28 -0.69
N GLN A 236 7.51 2.94 0.59
CA GLN A 236 6.96 1.68 1.14
C GLN A 236 5.43 1.63 0.99
N PRO A 237 4.83 0.44 0.77
CA PRO A 237 3.40 0.26 0.96
C PRO A 237 3.09 0.43 2.45
N ASN A 238 2.21 1.38 2.76
CA ASN A 238 1.76 1.78 4.08
C ASN A 238 1.62 0.58 5.05
N ASN A 239 2.59 0.44 5.96
CA ASN A 239 2.52 -0.31 7.20
C ASN A 239 3.44 0.41 8.20
N ALA A 240 2.86 1.24 9.06
CA ALA A 240 3.40 1.73 10.33
C ALA A 240 4.85 2.27 10.46
N GLU A 241 5.61 2.49 9.38
CA GLU A 241 6.89 3.22 9.41
C GLU A 241 6.82 4.45 8.51
N ALA A 242 5.99 5.42 8.88
CA ALA A 242 5.88 6.72 8.20
C ALA A 242 7.15 7.61 8.29
N ASN A 243 8.30 7.06 8.70
CA ASN A 243 9.53 7.80 8.96
C ASN A 243 10.73 7.30 8.13
N GLU A 244 10.49 6.50 7.08
CA GLU A 244 11.55 6.05 6.17
C GLU A 244 11.59 6.84 4.86
N GLU A 245 12.67 7.58 4.64
CA GLU A 245 12.90 8.35 3.42
C GLU A 245 14.07 7.74 2.62
N THR A 246 13.80 7.09 1.47
CA THR A 246 14.87 6.59 0.59
C THR A 246 15.54 7.75 -0.14
N LEU A 247 16.82 7.98 0.13
CA LEU A 247 17.61 9.04 -0.50
C LEU A 247 18.23 8.58 -1.83
N LEU A 248 18.73 7.34 -1.84
CA LEU A 248 19.37 6.74 -2.99
C LEU A 248 19.10 5.24 -2.95
N ALA A 249 18.63 4.67 -4.05
CA ALA A 249 18.57 3.24 -4.24
C ALA A 249 18.95 2.91 -5.67
N PHE A 250 19.84 1.94 -5.84
CA PHE A 250 20.26 1.46 -7.16
C PHE A 250 20.71 0.01 -7.06
N GLN A 251 20.95 -0.60 -8.21
CA GLN A 251 21.33 -1.99 -8.32
C GLN A 251 22.66 -2.13 -9.02
N THR A 252 23.41 -3.17 -8.69
CA THR A 252 24.57 -3.61 -9.47
C THR A 252 24.38 -5.07 -9.88
N ASN A 253 25.39 -5.67 -10.50
CA ASN A 253 25.34 -7.08 -10.90
C ASN A 253 25.32 -8.01 -9.68
N THR A 254 25.94 -7.59 -8.57
CA THR A 254 26.06 -8.41 -7.36
C THR A 254 25.28 -7.88 -6.17
N GLN A 255 24.87 -6.60 -6.18
CA GLN A 255 24.28 -5.96 -5.02
C GLN A 255 23.03 -5.14 -5.31
N THR A 256 22.21 -4.97 -4.28
CA THR A 256 21.14 -3.98 -4.22
C THR A 256 21.47 -3.01 -3.10
N VAL A 257 21.54 -1.72 -3.41
CA VAL A 257 21.96 -0.68 -2.47
C VAL A 257 20.78 0.22 -2.16
N ARG A 258 20.53 0.48 -0.87
CA ARG A 258 19.54 1.47 -0.42
C ARG A 258 20.14 2.32 0.69
N VAL A 259 20.19 3.63 0.48
CA VAL A 259 20.48 4.65 1.49
C VAL A 259 19.18 5.36 1.86
N PHE A 260 18.88 5.43 3.15
CA PHE A 260 17.61 5.93 3.65
C PHE A 260 17.76 6.63 4.99
N ARG A 261 16.84 7.55 5.31
CA ARG A 261 16.70 8.10 6.66
C ARG A 261 15.63 7.32 7.41
N ARG A 262 15.92 6.92 8.64
CA ARG A 262 14.95 6.36 9.60
C ARG A 262 15.12 7.09 10.92
N ASN A 263 14.05 7.73 11.42
CA ASN A 263 14.08 8.49 12.68
C ASN A 263 15.22 9.53 12.74
N GLY A 264 15.49 10.22 11.62
CA GLY A 264 16.57 11.21 11.50
C GLY A 264 17.98 10.63 11.33
N GLN A 265 18.17 9.33 11.46
CA GLN A 265 19.45 8.66 11.23
C GLN A 265 19.58 8.23 9.78
N LEU A 266 20.75 8.45 9.20
CA LEU A 266 21.08 8.01 7.85
C LEU A 266 21.66 6.59 7.90
N LEU A 267 21.05 5.68 7.14
CA LEU A 267 21.35 4.25 7.15
C LEU A 267 21.55 3.74 5.71
N MET A 268 22.29 2.64 5.59
CA MET A 268 22.52 1.95 4.32
C MET A 268 22.26 0.45 4.45
N ASN A 269 21.61 -0.11 3.44
CA ASN A 269 21.47 -1.55 3.23
C ASN A 269 22.22 -1.93 1.95
N LEU A 270 23.02 -3.00 2.04
CA LEU A 270 23.62 -3.69 0.90
C LEU A 270 23.16 -5.13 0.91
N TYR A 271 22.24 -5.45 0.02
CA TYR A 271 21.82 -6.82 -0.21
C TYR A 271 22.73 -7.48 -1.24
N ASN A 272 23.27 -8.64 -0.90
CA ASN A 272 24.08 -9.42 -1.84
C ASN A 272 23.16 -10.39 -2.62
N LYS A 273 23.02 -10.15 -3.93
CA LYS A 273 22.15 -10.91 -4.84
C LYS A 273 22.60 -12.36 -5.02
N GLN A 274 23.90 -12.62 -4.90
CA GLN A 274 24.48 -13.95 -5.10
C GLN A 274 24.49 -14.78 -3.82
N ASN A 275 24.79 -14.14 -2.69
CA ASN A 275 24.81 -14.77 -1.38
C ASN A 275 24.05 -13.92 -0.35
N PRO A 276 22.72 -14.06 -0.25
CA PRO A 276 21.88 -13.27 0.63
C PRO A 276 22.31 -13.27 2.10
N SER A 277 23.00 -14.31 2.57
CA SER A 277 23.50 -14.40 3.95
C SER A 277 24.64 -13.43 4.25
N LEU A 278 25.31 -12.89 3.21
CA LEU A 278 26.34 -11.86 3.32
C LEU A 278 25.79 -10.43 3.18
N SER A 279 24.46 -10.27 3.15
CA SER A 279 23.83 -8.95 3.12
C SER A 279 24.05 -8.21 4.42
N VAL A 280 24.26 -6.90 4.32
CA VAL A 280 24.51 -6.04 5.48
C VAL A 280 23.41 -4.97 5.52
N TYR A 281 22.77 -4.81 6.67
CA TYR A 281 21.61 -3.94 6.84
C TYR A 281 21.82 -2.93 7.96
N ASN A 282 21.12 -1.80 7.86
CA ASN A 282 21.09 -0.72 8.84
C ASN A 282 22.49 -0.20 9.20
N ILE A 283 23.39 -0.14 8.21
CA ILE A 283 24.74 0.37 8.41
C ILE A 283 24.63 1.87 8.71
N PRO A 284 25.10 2.35 9.87
CA PRO A 284 25.20 3.77 10.15
C PRO A 284 25.98 4.48 9.06
N THR A 285 25.37 5.48 8.45
CA THR A 285 25.86 6.10 7.22
C THR A 285 25.95 7.61 7.39
N GLN A 286 26.96 8.21 6.75
CA GLN A 286 27.13 9.66 6.69
C GLN A 286 27.40 10.10 5.26
N ILE A 287 27.16 11.37 4.96
CA ILE A 287 27.64 11.95 3.70
C ILE A 287 29.16 12.07 3.81
N ALA A 288 29.88 11.46 2.87
CA ALA A 288 31.33 11.52 2.82
C ALA A 288 31.76 12.86 2.22
N PRO A 289 32.88 13.44 2.70
CA PRO A 289 33.48 14.59 2.06
C PRO A 289 33.91 14.24 0.64
N LYS A 290 33.88 15.24 -0.26
CA LYS A 290 34.40 15.10 -1.61
C LYS A 290 35.87 14.69 -1.58
N ARG A 291 36.27 13.78 -2.46
CA ARG A 291 37.65 13.26 -2.51
C ARG A 291 38.63 14.26 -3.13
N SER A 292 38.13 15.13 -4.01
CA SER A 292 38.87 16.24 -4.62
C SER A 292 37.92 17.39 -4.98
N SER A 293 38.47 18.55 -5.38
CA SER A 293 37.68 19.69 -5.85
C SER A 293 36.81 19.36 -7.06
N ASP A 294 37.32 18.47 -7.92
CA ASP A 294 36.70 18.10 -9.19
C ASP A 294 35.79 16.88 -9.06
N ASP A 295 35.69 16.32 -7.84
CA ASP A 295 34.79 15.21 -7.54
C ASP A 295 33.33 15.68 -7.60
N ASN A 296 32.64 15.25 -8.65
CA ASN A 296 31.23 15.52 -8.88
C ASN A 296 30.31 14.45 -8.25
N TRP A 297 30.85 13.51 -7.49
CA TRP A 297 30.07 12.49 -6.82
C TRP A 297 29.56 12.96 -5.46
N THR A 298 28.27 12.71 -5.21
CA THR A 298 27.74 12.66 -3.86
C THR A 298 27.94 11.24 -3.34
N SER A 299 28.58 11.11 -2.18
CA SER A 299 28.95 9.82 -1.61
C SER A 299 28.34 9.63 -0.23
N TYR A 300 27.72 8.48 0.00
CA TYR A 300 27.29 8.01 1.30
C TYR A 300 28.27 6.95 1.78
N LEU A 301 28.86 7.14 2.96
CA LEU A 301 29.80 6.22 3.59
C LEU A 301 29.13 5.50 4.75
N GLY A 302 29.00 4.18 4.62
CA GLY A 302 28.68 3.27 5.72
C GLY A 302 29.93 2.54 6.19
N LYS A 303 30.14 2.42 7.50
CA LYS A 303 31.27 1.66 8.07
C LYS A 303 30.83 0.30 8.61
N GLY A 304 31.47 -0.76 8.16
CA GLY A 304 31.28 -2.13 8.66
C GLY A 304 32.54 -2.97 8.45
N ASN A 305 32.39 -4.20 7.94
CA ASN A 305 33.53 -5.05 7.58
C ASN A 305 34.38 -4.45 6.44
N PHE A 306 33.75 -3.60 5.62
CA PHE A 306 34.37 -2.71 4.66
C PHE A 306 33.86 -1.28 4.91
N ASP A 307 34.56 -0.30 4.36
CA ASP A 307 33.98 1.01 4.10
C ASP A 307 33.15 0.92 2.81
N TYR A 308 31.84 1.15 2.93
CA TYR A 308 30.88 1.06 1.82
C TYR A 308 30.56 2.48 1.31
N TYR A 309 30.93 2.77 0.08
CA TYR A 309 30.66 4.05 -0.58
C TYR A 309 29.55 3.87 -1.63
N ALA A 310 28.32 4.24 -1.28
CA ALA A 310 27.22 4.33 -2.24
C ALA A 310 27.21 5.73 -2.85
N ARG A 311 27.43 5.86 -4.15
CA ARG A 311 27.65 7.15 -4.80
C ARG A 311 26.70 7.38 -5.97
N PHE A 312 26.42 8.65 -6.24
CA PHE A 312 25.77 9.09 -7.47
C PHE A 312 26.34 10.43 -7.94
N ASN A 313 26.19 10.76 -9.21
CA ASN A 313 26.60 12.06 -9.76
C ASN A 313 25.47 12.73 -10.57
N PRO A 314 25.60 14.03 -10.91
CA PRO A 314 24.60 14.75 -11.70
C PRO A 314 24.34 14.18 -13.10
N ASN A 315 25.26 13.38 -13.64
CA ASN A 315 25.07 12.74 -14.95
C ASN A 315 24.20 11.47 -14.88
N GLY A 316 23.68 11.13 -13.70
CA GLY A 316 22.84 9.95 -13.49
C GLY A 316 23.62 8.66 -13.26
N ALA A 317 24.94 8.71 -13.19
CA ALA A 317 25.74 7.54 -12.86
C ALA A 317 25.61 7.22 -11.37
N THR A 318 25.59 5.93 -11.06
CA THR A 318 25.62 5.41 -9.69
C THR A 318 26.74 4.39 -9.55
N GLU A 319 27.28 4.22 -8.34
CA GLU A 319 28.37 3.27 -8.08
C GLU A 319 28.31 2.79 -6.63
N ILE A 320 28.64 1.52 -6.40
CA ILE A 320 29.04 1.03 -5.08
C ILE A 320 30.53 0.70 -5.07
N GLU A 321 31.24 1.19 -4.07
CA GLU A 321 32.66 0.90 -3.84
C GLU A 321 32.85 0.37 -2.42
N LEU A 322 33.40 -0.83 -2.28
CA LEU A 322 33.79 -1.42 -1.00
C LEU A 322 35.30 -1.27 -0.86
N ARG A 323 35.74 -0.73 0.27
CA ARG A 323 37.16 -0.58 0.59
C ARG A 323 37.53 -1.22 1.92
N THR A 324 38.75 -1.71 2.02
CA THR A 324 39.46 -1.77 3.31
C THR A 324 40.13 -0.42 3.56
N GLN A 325 40.87 -0.26 4.68
CA GLN A 325 41.51 1.03 5.04
C GLN A 325 42.27 1.69 3.86
N ASP A 326 42.94 0.90 3.01
CA ASP A 326 43.76 1.43 1.92
C ASP A 326 43.38 0.94 0.51
N THR A 327 42.57 -0.12 0.38
CA THR A 327 42.38 -0.82 -0.90
C THR A 327 40.92 -0.89 -1.31
N VAL A 328 40.62 -0.61 -2.59
CA VAL A 328 39.31 -0.90 -3.18
C VAL A 328 39.21 -2.41 -3.44
N VAL A 329 38.30 -3.07 -2.75
CA VAL A 329 38.06 -4.52 -2.85
C VAL A 329 37.04 -4.83 -3.94
N GLN A 330 36.04 -3.95 -4.09
CA GLN A 330 34.99 -4.12 -5.09
C GLN A 330 34.52 -2.74 -5.54
N ARG A 331 34.28 -2.60 -6.83
CA ARG A 331 33.65 -1.41 -7.42
C ARG A 331 32.72 -1.85 -8.53
N GLU A 332 31.47 -1.44 -8.48
CA GLU A 332 30.48 -1.76 -9.50
C GLU A 332 29.62 -0.55 -9.84
N ASP A 333 29.45 -0.33 -11.14
CA ASP A 333 28.51 0.64 -11.67
C ASP A 333 27.08 0.21 -11.38
N GLY A 334 26.28 1.19 -11.00
CA GLY A 334 24.88 1.03 -10.66
C GLY A 334 23.94 1.32 -11.83
N TYR A 335 22.79 0.66 -11.81
CA TYR A 335 21.68 0.84 -12.73
C TYR A 335 20.35 0.91 -11.97
N SER A 336 19.29 1.36 -12.65
CA SER A 336 17.94 1.51 -12.08
C SER A 336 17.91 2.37 -10.82
N ALA A 337 18.64 3.49 -10.84
CA ALA A 337 18.76 4.40 -9.72
C ALA A 337 17.47 5.19 -9.45
N THR A 338 17.14 5.36 -8.18
CA THR A 338 15.96 6.07 -7.67
C THR A 338 16.29 6.72 -6.31
N GLY A 339 15.36 7.49 -5.75
CA GLY A 339 15.47 8.10 -4.42
C GLY A 339 15.52 9.62 -4.48
N ILE A 340 15.14 10.28 -3.38
CA ILE A 340 14.88 11.72 -3.38
C ILE A 340 16.16 12.54 -3.65
N ALA A 341 17.29 12.13 -3.08
CA ALA A 341 18.56 12.81 -3.32
C ALA A 341 19.02 12.63 -4.78
N TYR A 342 18.88 11.43 -5.32
CA TYR A 342 19.20 11.14 -6.73
C TYR A 342 18.32 11.97 -7.68
N SER A 343 17.00 11.94 -7.49
CA SER A 343 16.06 12.67 -8.33
C SER A 343 16.21 14.19 -8.24
N SER A 344 16.70 14.74 -7.12
CA SER A 344 16.94 16.18 -6.98
C SER A 344 18.16 16.71 -7.77
N THR A 345 18.99 15.81 -8.31
CA THR A 345 20.20 16.14 -9.07
C THR A 345 20.13 15.84 -10.56
N GLN A 346 19.02 15.26 -11.02
CA GLN A 346 18.69 15.08 -12.44
C GLN A 346 17.86 16.27 -12.94
#